data_AF-A0A5E4CZB7-F1
#
_entry.id   AF-A0A5E4CZB7-F1
#
_cell.length_a   1.000
_cell.length_b   1.000
_cell.length_c   1.000
_cell.angle_alpha   90.00
_cell.angle_beta   90.00
_cell.angle_gamma   90.00
#
_symmetry.space_group_name_H-M   'P 1'
#
loop_
_entity.id
_entity.type
_entity.pdbx_description
1 polymer ?
#
loop_
_entity_poly.entity_id
_entity_poly.type
_entity_poly.pdbx_seq_one_letter_code
_entity_poly.pdbx_strand_id
1 'polypeptide(L)'
;DSCKSSEAGAQERMPGSSQAAASPESSRSDPLTRKASLLVQILLEKYETKEPITQADMLKVVNKKYKEYFPEILRRTSEHVKLVFGLELKEVDPNSHSYILISKLGSPMREV
;
A
#
# COMPACT_ATOMS: atom_id res chain seq x y z
N ASP A 1 -68.58 11.26 28.52
CA ASP A 1 -68.85 12.71 28.57
C ASP A 1 -67.52 13.43 28.66
N SER A 2 -67.38 14.44 27.80
CA SER A 2 -66.40 15.53 27.82
C SER A 2 -64.90 15.24 27.58
N CYS A 3 -64.55 15.39 26.30
CA CYS A 3 -63.25 15.84 25.80
C CYS A 3 -62.83 17.17 26.44
N LYS A 4 -61.52 17.38 26.59
CA LYS A 4 -60.95 18.71 26.84
C LYS A 4 -59.68 18.89 26.01
N SER A 5 -59.83 19.57 24.88
CA SER A 5 -58.76 20.09 24.04
C SER A 5 -58.57 21.58 24.30
N SER A 6 -57.33 22.05 24.14
CA SER A 6 -56.87 23.40 23.75
C SER A 6 -55.33 23.35 23.78
N GLU A 7 -54.63 23.21 22.65
CA GLU A 7 -54.09 24.26 21.73
C GLU A 7 -52.90 25.05 22.35
N ALA A 8 -51.82 25.47 21.71
CA ALA A 8 -51.18 25.25 20.42
C ALA A 8 -49.68 25.63 20.61
N GLY A 9 -48.77 25.01 19.87
CA GLY A 9 -47.35 25.38 19.89
C GLY A 9 -46.66 24.86 18.63
N ALA A 10 -46.69 25.65 17.57
CA ALA A 10 -46.00 25.36 16.33
C ALA A 10 -44.50 25.64 16.49
N GLN A 11 -43.66 24.61 16.32
CA GLN A 11 -42.28 24.81 15.87
C GLN A 11 -41.93 23.70 14.87
N GLU A 12 -41.96 24.06 13.60
CA GLU A 12 -41.22 23.35 12.55
C GLU A 12 -39.71 23.48 12.82
N ARG A 13 -38.98 22.36 12.81
CA ARG A 13 -37.69 22.29 12.12
C ARG A 13 -37.19 20.86 11.95
N MET A 14 -37.20 20.46 10.67
CA MET A 14 -36.18 19.70 9.93
C MET A 14 -35.81 18.28 10.43
N PRO A 15 -35.86 17.27 9.54
CA PRO A 15 -35.38 15.94 9.85
C PRO A 15 -33.88 15.99 10.12
N GLY A 16 -33.47 15.58 11.31
CA GLY A 16 -32.08 15.29 11.61
C GLY A 16 -31.66 14.08 10.78
N SER A 17 -31.32 14.32 9.52
CA SER A 17 -30.48 13.44 8.72
C SER A 17 -29.31 13.08 9.61
N SER A 18 -29.27 11.82 10.06
CA SER A 18 -28.09 11.27 10.70
C SER A 18 -26.97 11.36 9.68
N GLN A 19 -26.22 12.45 9.72
CA GLN A 19 -24.85 12.46 9.25
C GLN A 19 -24.12 11.50 10.17
N ALA A 20 -24.22 10.20 9.84
CA ALA A 20 -23.12 9.29 10.09
C ALA A 20 -21.98 9.94 9.31
N ALA A 21 -21.17 10.72 10.02
CA ALA A 21 -19.94 11.25 9.50
C ALA A 21 -19.21 10.05 8.94
N ALA A 22 -19.20 9.94 7.60
CA ALA A 22 -18.28 9.07 6.92
C ALA A 22 -16.92 9.58 7.37
N SER A 23 -16.38 8.92 8.39
CA SER A 23 -15.00 9.12 8.78
C SER A 23 -14.24 8.74 7.52
N PRO A 24 -13.48 9.64 6.89
CA PRO A 24 -12.46 9.19 6.00
C PRO A 24 -11.46 8.54 6.96
N GLU A 25 -11.66 7.27 7.26
CA GLU A 25 -10.57 6.35 7.56
C GLU A 25 -9.75 6.30 6.26
N SER A 26 -9.11 7.43 5.90
CA SER A 26 -8.00 7.45 4.98
C SER A 26 -6.94 6.66 5.72
N SER A 27 -7.00 5.34 5.53
CA SER A 27 -6.27 4.34 6.29
C SER A 27 -4.83 4.81 6.39
N ARG A 28 -4.41 5.26 7.56
CA ARG A 28 -3.07 5.77 7.77
C ARG A 28 -2.17 4.54 7.67
N SER A 29 -1.67 4.25 6.46
CA SER A 29 -0.91 3.04 6.20
C SER A 29 0.23 2.94 7.21
N ASP A 30 0.39 1.77 7.80
CA ASP A 30 1.37 1.56 8.85
C ASP A 30 2.80 1.83 8.31
N PRO A 31 3.78 2.08 9.20
CA PRO A 31 5.12 2.44 8.78
C PRO A 31 5.76 1.42 7.82
N LEU A 32 5.52 0.12 8.00
CA LEU A 32 6.11 -0.91 7.14
C LEU A 32 5.47 -0.89 5.75
N THR A 33 4.16 -0.67 5.65
CA THR A 33 3.47 -0.50 4.37
C THR A 33 4.01 0.71 3.61
N ARG A 34 4.25 1.84 4.29
CA ARG A 34 4.88 3.01 3.64
C ARG A 34 6.28 2.70 3.12
N LYS A 35 7.06 1.93 3.86
CA LYS A 35 8.40 1.49 3.42
C LYS A 35 8.35 0.52 2.25
N ALA A 36 7.38 -0.40 2.26
CA ALA A 36 7.15 -1.28 1.13
C ALA A 36 6.77 -0.50 -0.13
N SER A 37 5.87 0.50 -0.03
CA SER A 37 5.52 1.36 -1.17
C SER A 37 6.71 2.11 -1.75
N LEU A 38 7.64 2.59 -0.90
CA LEU A 38 8.88 3.21 -1.36
C LEU A 38 9.78 2.22 -2.12
N LEU A 39 9.91 0.98 -1.63
CA LEU A 39 10.68 -0.04 -2.34
C LEU A 39 10.03 -0.45 -3.66
N VAL A 40 8.70 -0.52 -3.72
CA VAL A 40 7.97 -0.78 -4.98
C VAL A 40 8.36 0.25 -6.04
N GLN A 41 8.36 1.54 -5.68
CA GLN A 41 8.73 2.61 -6.61
C GLN A 41 10.15 2.44 -7.14
N ILE A 42 11.14 2.24 -6.25
CA ILE A 42 12.53 2.03 -6.64
C ILE A 42 12.71 0.76 -7.49
N LEU A 43 12.00 -0.32 -7.15
CA LEU A 43 12.08 -1.57 -7.90
C LEU A 43 11.52 -1.42 -9.32
N LEU A 44 10.45 -0.65 -9.50
CA LEU A 44 9.91 -0.33 -10.83
C LEU A 44 10.90 0.48 -11.66
N GLU A 45 11.57 1.47 -11.05
CA GLU A 45 12.65 2.22 -11.74
C GLU A 45 13.77 1.27 -12.18
N LYS A 46 14.19 0.34 -11.31
CA LYS A 46 15.21 -0.68 -11.63
C LYS A 46 14.76 -1.67 -12.70
N TYR A 47 13.46 -1.96 -12.78
CA TYR A 47 12.89 -2.80 -13.81
C TYR A 47 12.96 -2.18 -15.21
N GLU A 48 12.81 -0.87 -15.32
CA GLU A 48 12.97 -0.14 -16.59
C GLU A 48 14.43 -0.12 -17.03
N THR A 49 15.37 0.09 -16.09
CA THR A 49 16.82 0.11 -16.39
C THR A 49 17.46 -1.27 -16.48
N LYS A 50 16.71 -2.34 -16.18
CA LYS A 50 17.21 -3.74 -16.14
C LYS A 50 18.37 -3.95 -15.17
N GLU A 51 18.45 -3.13 -14.13
CA GLU A 51 19.49 -3.22 -13.12
C GLU A 51 19.05 -4.05 -11.91
N PRO A 52 19.94 -4.87 -11.34
CA PRO A 52 19.68 -5.49 -10.05
C PRO A 52 19.77 -4.48 -8.92
N ILE A 53 19.14 -4.83 -7.80
CA ILE A 53 19.21 -4.07 -6.55
C ILE A 53 19.60 -4.99 -5.40
N THR A 54 20.53 -4.53 -4.56
CA THR A 54 20.98 -5.29 -3.40
C THR A 54 20.08 -5.04 -2.19
N GLN A 55 20.00 -6.00 -1.28
CA GLN A 55 19.37 -5.80 0.02
C GLN A 55 19.97 -4.61 0.79
N ALA A 56 21.29 -4.38 0.65
CA ALA A 56 21.95 -3.24 1.28
C ALA A 56 21.41 -1.90 0.75
N ASP A 57 21.14 -1.80 -0.55
CA ASP A 57 20.55 -0.60 -1.15
C ASP A 57 19.09 -0.42 -0.74
N MET A 58 18.30 -1.49 -0.72
CA MET A 58 16.93 -1.44 -0.19
C MET A 58 16.92 -0.95 1.27
N LEU A 59 17.86 -1.41 2.10
CA LEU A 59 18.01 -0.98 3.50
C LEU A 59 18.39 0.51 3.64
N LYS A 60 19.15 1.06 2.69
CA LYS A 60 19.43 2.51 2.65
C LYS A 60 18.15 3.31 2.40
N VAL A 61 17.28 2.83 1.49
CA VAL A 61 15.99 3.47 1.16
C VAL A 61 15.01 3.39 2.34
N VAL A 62 14.85 2.22 2.94
CA VAL A 62 13.88 2.07 4.05
C VAL A 62 14.35 2.70 5.35
N ASN A 63 15.65 2.98 5.49
CA ASN A 63 16.40 3.33 6.70
C ASN A 63 16.80 2.10 7.52
N LYS A 64 18.07 2.06 7.95
CA LYS A 64 18.68 1.00 8.75
C LYS A 64 17.91 0.66 10.04
N LYS A 65 17.13 1.58 10.60
CA LYS A 65 16.28 1.31 11.77
C LYS A 65 15.21 0.23 11.53
N TYR A 66 14.87 -0.03 10.27
CA TYR A 66 13.92 -1.09 9.89
C TYR A 66 14.60 -2.40 9.51
N LYS A 67 15.90 -2.58 9.82
CA LYS A 67 16.64 -3.79 9.44
C LYS A 67 15.97 -5.07 9.95
N GLU A 68 15.49 -5.07 11.19
CA GLU A 68 14.79 -6.23 11.79
C GLU A 68 13.43 -6.50 11.13
N TYR A 69 12.77 -5.45 10.63
CA TYR A 69 11.50 -5.53 9.92
C TYR A 69 11.68 -5.71 8.41
N PHE A 70 12.92 -5.78 7.92
CA PHE A 70 13.21 -5.87 6.50
C PHE A 70 12.55 -7.08 5.83
N PRO A 71 12.56 -8.29 6.43
CA PRO A 71 11.87 -9.44 5.84
C PRO A 71 10.38 -9.18 5.60
N GLU A 72 9.70 -8.52 6.55
CA GLU A 72 8.28 -8.19 6.43
C GLU A 72 8.03 -7.09 5.40
N ILE A 73 8.89 -6.06 5.34
CA ILE A 73 8.83 -5.03 4.31
C ILE A 73 9.04 -5.65 2.92
N LEU A 74 10.02 -6.54 2.78
CA LEU A 74 10.32 -7.22 1.53
C LEU A 74 9.16 -8.13 1.10
N ARG A 75 8.54 -8.86 2.05
CA ARG A 75 7.34 -9.67 1.78
C ARG A 75 6.20 -8.83 1.22
N ARG A 76 5.86 -7.71 1.87
CA ARG A 76 4.81 -6.79 1.40
C ARG A 76 5.14 -6.17 0.05
N THR A 77 6.41 -5.82 -0.16
CA THR A 77 6.89 -5.29 -1.43
C THR A 77 6.70 -6.32 -2.55
N SER A 78 7.12 -7.56 -2.31
CA SER A 78 6.99 -8.70 -3.24
C SER A 78 5.52 -8.99 -3.57
N GLU A 79 4.64 -9.00 -2.57
CA GLU A 79 3.20 -9.15 -2.78
C GLU A 79 2.62 -8.01 -3.62
N HIS A 80 3.03 -6.77 -3.36
CA HIS A 80 2.53 -5.62 -4.10
C HIS A 80 2.95 -5.67 -5.57
N VAL A 81 4.24 -5.91 -5.86
CA VAL A 81 4.72 -6.02 -7.26
C VAL A 81 4.06 -7.19 -8.00
N LYS A 82 3.77 -8.28 -7.30
CA LYS A 82 3.09 -9.45 -7.86
C LYS A 82 1.62 -9.20 -8.16
N LEU A 83 0.88 -8.68 -7.20
CA LEU A 83 -0.58 -8.57 -7.30
C LEU A 83 -1.01 -7.36 -8.14
N VAL A 84 -0.28 -6.25 -8.05
CA VAL A 84 -0.66 -4.99 -8.72
C VAL A 84 -0.01 -4.86 -10.10
N PHE A 85 1.26 -5.25 -10.22
CA PHE A 85 2.03 -5.05 -11.45
C PHE A 85 2.25 -6.33 -12.27
N GLY A 86 1.90 -7.52 -11.72
CA GLY A 86 2.17 -8.79 -12.39
C GLY A 86 3.66 -9.09 -12.54
N LEU A 87 4.50 -8.53 -11.66
CA LEU A 87 5.95 -8.72 -11.64
C LEU A 87 6.35 -9.62 -10.47
N GLU A 88 7.45 -10.35 -10.61
CA GLU A 88 8.03 -11.12 -9.50
C GLU A 88 9.38 -10.55 -9.11
N LEU A 89 9.57 -10.35 -7.81
CA LEU A 89 10.87 -10.07 -7.22
C LEU A 89 11.63 -11.38 -7.04
N LYS A 90 12.74 -11.54 -7.76
CA LYS A 90 13.55 -12.76 -7.77
C LYS A 90 14.97 -12.45 -7.32
N GLU A 91 15.49 -13.26 -6.39
CA GLU A 91 16.91 -13.23 -6.03
C GLU A 91 17.73 -13.90 -7.13
N VAL A 92 18.78 -13.21 -7.58
CA VAL A 92 19.69 -13.65 -8.67
C VAL A 92 21.07 -14.01 -8.17
N ASP A 93 21.47 -13.46 -7.02
CA ASP A 93 22.72 -13.83 -6.36
C ASP A 93 22.51 -13.84 -4.83
N PRO A 94 22.53 -15.03 -4.20
CA PRO A 94 22.36 -15.16 -2.76
C PRO A 94 23.57 -14.69 -1.96
N ASN A 95 24.78 -14.60 -2.55
CA ASN A 95 25.97 -14.15 -1.83
C ASN A 95 25.93 -12.64 -1.56
N SER A 96 25.43 -11.87 -2.53
CA SER A 96 25.29 -10.42 -2.42
C SER A 96 23.88 -9.97 -2.02
N HIS A 97 22.93 -10.91 -1.89
CA HIS A 97 21.50 -10.64 -1.72
C HIS A 97 21.01 -9.65 -2.78
N SER A 98 21.20 -10.02 -4.04
CA SER A 98 20.87 -9.21 -5.21
C SER A 98 19.58 -9.68 -5.86
N TYR A 99 18.70 -8.75 -6.20
CA TYR A 99 17.34 -9.02 -6.67
C TYR A 99 17.04 -8.28 -7.98
N ILE A 100 16.19 -8.88 -8.81
CA ILE A 100 15.62 -8.26 -10.02
C ILE A 100 14.09 -8.41 -10.02
N LEU A 101 13.40 -7.51 -10.72
CA LEU A 101 12.01 -7.73 -11.11
C LEU A 101 11.95 -8.44 -12.47
N ILE A 102 11.10 -9.47 -12.57
CA ILE A 102 10.80 -10.17 -13.82
C ILE A 102 9.31 -10.11 -14.12
N SER A 103 8.95 -9.99 -15.39
CA SER A 103 7.55 -10.09 -15.81
C SER A 103 7.06 -11.54 -15.67
N LYS A 104 5.94 -11.75 -14.97
CA LYS A 104 5.23 -13.04 -14.98
C LYS A 104 4.23 -13.14 -16.13
N LEU A 105 3.90 -12.00 -16.74
CA LEU A 105 2.93 -11.92 -17.82
C LEU A 105 3.64 -12.12 -19.17
N GLY A 106 4.03 -13.36 -19.45
CA GLY A 106 4.16 -13.98 -20.78
C GLY A 106 4.97 -13.28 -21.89
N SER A 107 5.68 -12.20 -21.64
CA SER A 107 6.46 -11.48 -22.66
C SER A 107 7.94 -11.77 -22.42
N PRO A 108 8.64 -12.45 -23.35
CA PRO A 108 10.05 -12.69 -23.19
C PRO A 108 10.75 -11.33 -23.21
N MET A 109 11.35 -10.98 -22.07
CA MET A 109 12.31 -9.89 -22.04
C MET A 109 13.44 -10.33 -22.96
N ARG A 110 13.44 -9.79 -24.18
CA ARG A 110 14.44 -10.13 -25.20
C ARG A 110 15.82 -9.86 -24.61
N GLU A 111 16.63 -10.91 -24.51
CA GLU A 111 18.08 -10.75 -24.59
C GLU A 111 18.36 -10.04 -25.91
N VAL A 112 19.02 -8.88 -25.84
CA VAL A 112 19.59 -8.19 -26.99
C VAL A 112 21.07 -8.55 -27.05
#